data_AF-A0A1F2UNB4-F1
#
_entry.id   AF-A0A1F2UNB4-F1
#
_cell.length_a   1.000
_cell.length_b   1.000
_cell.length_c   1.000
_cell.angle_alpha   90.00
_cell.angle_beta   90.00
_cell.angle_gamma   90.00
#
_symmetry.space_group_name_H-M   'P 1'
#
loop_
_entity.id
_entity.type
_entity.pdbx_description
1 polymer ?
#
loop_
_entity_poly.entity_id
_entity_poly.type
_entity_poly.pdbx_seq_one_letter_code
_entity_poly.pdbx_strand_id
1 'polypeptide(L)'
;MVFGLGHRSREADVVLWDAVNYPSLPLADHRLFFAESARVVLEGKSRWSANEFRDILDKCRAVRDIVVVHAPNLEDDVAMIQLELQALKDGREHSGMLTTKPHIATAAFVFLGGQDFAPDRLESVWVDQADDAWPDVMILLEPGVVVGKTYVAGETPLSGSGYLEFWDAGDDSLLVFSAALLSLANERSVQVEDPSYLSLYIQDVMSRLGHDVVEFRLSRPPSARVTLWH
;
A
#
# COMPACT_ATOMS: atom_id res chain seq x y z
N MET A 1 -7.58 -10.22 11.84
CA MET A 1 -7.69 -8.80 12.29
C MET A 1 -6.31 -8.29 12.69
N VAL A 2 -6.02 -7.02 12.43
CA VAL A 2 -4.75 -6.36 12.81
C VAL A 2 -5.00 -5.40 13.98
N PHE A 3 -4.12 -5.37 14.97
CA PHE A 3 -4.24 -4.48 16.13
C PHE A 3 -2.93 -3.74 16.40
N GLY A 4 -3.04 -2.45 16.72
CA GLY A 4 -1.94 -1.60 17.19
C GLY A 4 -2.25 -1.04 18.57
N LEU A 5 -1.42 -0.10 19.04
CA LEU A 5 -1.65 0.56 20.33
C LEU A 5 -2.90 1.46 20.25
N GLY A 6 -3.99 1.05 20.89
CA GLY A 6 -5.22 1.84 21.01
C GLY A 6 -6.15 1.83 19.79
N HIS A 7 -5.80 1.11 18.71
CA HIS A 7 -6.65 0.96 17.52
C HIS A 7 -6.65 -0.49 17.01
N ARG A 8 -7.76 -0.91 16.39
CA ARG A 8 -7.90 -2.22 15.74
C ARG A 8 -8.55 -2.07 14.37
N SER A 9 -8.12 -2.89 13.42
CA SER A 9 -8.78 -2.98 12.12
C SER A 9 -10.16 -3.65 12.28
N ARG A 10 -10.98 -3.56 11.23
CA ARG A 10 -12.08 -4.51 11.03
C ARG A 10 -11.52 -5.91 10.73
N GLU A 11 -12.39 -6.92 10.73
CA GLU A 11 -12.01 -8.23 10.24
C GLU A 11 -11.65 -8.15 8.74
N ALA A 12 -10.57 -8.82 8.38
CA ALA A 12 -10.04 -8.87 7.03
C ALA A 12 -9.94 -10.32 6.58
N ASP A 13 -10.17 -10.56 5.29
CA ASP A 13 -10.20 -11.90 4.73
C ASP A 13 -8.80 -12.53 4.69
N VAL A 14 -7.79 -11.73 4.32
CA VAL A 14 -6.41 -12.18 4.24
C VAL A 14 -5.48 -11.13 4.86
N VAL A 15 -4.49 -11.61 5.61
CA VAL A 15 -3.38 -10.80 6.10
C VAL A 15 -2.09 -11.46 5.64
N LEU A 16 -1.20 -10.68 5.05
CA LEU A 16 0.20 -11.07 4.82
C LEU A 16 1.02 -10.50 5.98
N TRP A 17 1.71 -11.35 6.74
CA TRP A 17 2.44 -10.94 7.92
C TRP A 17 3.81 -11.63 8.03
N ASP A 18 4.67 -11.01 8.83
CA ASP A 18 5.97 -11.56 9.22
C ASP A 18 5.82 -12.59 10.33
N ALA A 19 5.70 -13.87 9.95
CA ALA A 19 5.57 -14.98 10.88
C ALA A 19 6.89 -15.39 11.56
N VAL A 20 8.03 -14.91 11.05
CA VAL A 20 9.36 -15.26 11.57
C VAL A 20 9.62 -14.46 12.84
N ASN A 21 9.31 -13.16 12.81
CA ASN A 21 9.59 -12.26 13.91
C ASN A 21 8.40 -12.07 14.87
N TYR A 22 7.17 -12.34 14.41
CA TYR A 22 5.96 -12.09 15.20
C TYR A 22 4.99 -13.27 15.19
N PRO A 23 4.52 -13.72 16.36
CA PRO A 23 3.47 -14.74 16.43
C PRO A 23 2.11 -14.13 16.06
N SER A 24 1.24 -14.93 15.44
CA SER A 24 -0.20 -14.63 15.40
C SER A 24 -0.87 -15.13 16.68
N LEU A 25 -1.79 -14.36 17.26
CA LEU A 25 -2.55 -14.80 18.43
C LEU A 25 -3.86 -15.50 17.98
N PRO A 26 -4.07 -16.78 18.34
CA PRO A 26 -5.31 -17.48 18.02
C PRO A 26 -6.46 -16.97 18.91
N LEU A 27 -7.65 -16.80 18.31
CA LEU A 27 -8.84 -16.31 18.99
C LEU A 27 -10.07 -17.06 18.46
N ALA A 28 -10.34 -18.22 19.07
CA ALA A 28 -11.33 -19.19 18.59
C ALA A 28 -11.16 -19.47 17.08
N ASP A 29 -12.05 -18.92 16.25
CA ASP A 29 -12.08 -19.12 14.79
C ASP A 29 -11.30 -18.03 14.01
N HIS A 30 -10.69 -17.07 14.71
CA HIS A 30 -9.97 -15.96 14.11
C HIS A 30 -8.51 -15.90 14.56
N ARG A 31 -7.72 -15.09 13.85
CA ARG A 31 -6.36 -14.73 14.24
C ARG A 31 -6.20 -13.23 14.38
N LEU A 32 -5.46 -12.83 15.42
CA LEU A 32 -4.98 -11.47 15.59
C LEU A 32 -3.52 -11.37 15.18
N PHE A 33 -3.21 -10.29 14.48
CA PHE A 33 -1.86 -9.95 14.03
C PHE A 33 -1.47 -8.60 14.60
N PHE A 34 -0.23 -8.49 15.09
CA PHE A 34 0.33 -7.22 15.53
C PHE A 34 0.50 -6.29 14.32
N ALA A 35 0.20 -5.00 14.49
CA ALA A 35 0.35 -4.00 13.44
C ALA A 35 1.78 -3.99 12.86
N GLU A 36 2.78 -4.19 13.73
CA GLU A 36 4.20 -4.27 13.39
C GLU A 36 4.55 -5.47 12.51
N SER A 37 3.72 -6.53 12.56
CA SER A 37 3.91 -7.75 11.76
C SER A 37 3.19 -7.71 10.43
N ALA A 38 2.09 -6.94 10.32
CA ALA A 38 1.27 -6.90 9.13
C ALA A 38 2.01 -6.14 8.01
N ARG A 39 2.03 -6.73 6.82
CA ARG A 39 2.63 -6.14 5.61
C ARG A 39 1.55 -5.67 4.66
N VAL A 40 0.58 -6.55 4.41
CA VAL A 40 -0.59 -6.25 3.57
C VAL A 40 -1.84 -6.84 4.20
N VAL A 41 -2.94 -6.10 4.16
CA VAL A 41 -4.29 -6.60 4.45
C VAL A 41 -5.08 -6.63 3.15
N LEU A 42 -5.68 -7.77 2.82
CA LEU A 42 -6.46 -7.97 1.60
C LEU A 42 -7.92 -8.27 1.91
N GLU A 43 -8.81 -7.59 1.21
CA GLU A 43 -10.26 -7.77 1.25
C GLU A 43 -10.76 -8.37 -0.08
N GLY A 44 -11.59 -9.40 -0.01
CA GLY A 44 -12.13 -10.12 -1.15
C GLY A 44 -13.65 -10.01 -1.25
N LYS A 45 -14.16 -9.54 -2.39
CA LYS A 45 -15.60 -9.44 -2.68
C LYS A 45 -15.98 -10.30 -3.87
N SER A 46 -16.99 -11.14 -3.70
CA SER A 46 -17.48 -12.01 -4.78
C SER A 46 -18.09 -11.24 -5.95
N ARG A 47 -18.71 -10.08 -5.69
CA ARG A 47 -19.39 -9.27 -6.71
C ARG A 47 -19.16 -7.78 -6.47
N TRP A 48 -19.00 -7.05 -7.56
CA TRP A 48 -18.95 -5.60 -7.57
C TRP A 48 -20.30 -5.00 -7.22
N SER A 49 -20.30 -4.04 -6.29
CA SER A 49 -21.38 -3.08 -6.10
C SER A 49 -20.84 -1.85 -5.35
N ALA A 50 -21.53 -0.72 -5.43
CA ALA A 50 -21.16 0.48 -4.69
C ALA A 50 -21.14 0.25 -3.15
N ASN A 51 -21.95 -0.68 -2.63
CA ASN A 51 -21.98 -1.01 -1.21
C ASN A 51 -20.76 -1.85 -0.81
N GLU A 52 -20.39 -2.84 -1.62
CA GLU A 52 -19.17 -3.64 -1.39
C GLU A 52 -17.92 -2.78 -1.51
N PHE A 53 -17.89 -1.86 -2.48
CA PHE A 53 -16.79 -0.92 -2.61
C PHE A 53 -16.67 0.01 -1.39
N ARG A 54 -17.80 0.52 -0.88
CA ARG A 54 -17.80 1.31 0.37
C ARG A 54 -17.27 0.50 1.56
N ASP A 55 -17.61 -0.79 1.67
CA ASP A 55 -17.07 -1.64 2.73
C ASP A 55 -15.56 -1.86 2.58
N ILE A 56 -15.06 -2.06 1.35
CA ILE A 56 -13.60 -2.10 1.07
C ILE A 56 -12.94 -0.80 1.56
N LEU A 57 -13.47 0.36 1.18
CA LEU A 57 -12.92 1.67 1.56
C LEU A 57 -12.88 1.85 3.09
N ASP A 58 -13.99 1.52 3.77
CA ASP A 58 -14.08 1.58 5.23
C ASP A 58 -13.03 0.70 5.92
N LYS A 59 -12.85 -0.53 5.43
CA LYS A 59 -11.86 -1.47 5.98
C LYS A 59 -10.43 -1.01 5.72
N CYS A 60 -10.15 -0.50 4.53
CA CYS A 60 -8.84 0.05 4.18
C CYS A 60 -8.49 1.25 5.05
N ARG A 61 -9.43 2.17 5.26
CA ARG A 61 -9.27 3.30 6.18
C ARG A 61 -8.96 2.83 7.60
N ALA A 62 -9.73 1.85 8.11
CA ALA A 62 -9.52 1.31 9.45
C ALA A 62 -8.14 0.65 9.64
N VAL A 63 -7.52 0.13 8.57
CA VAL A 63 -6.13 -0.36 8.59
C VAL A 63 -5.15 0.80 8.53
N ARG A 64 -5.38 1.81 7.68
CA ARG A 64 -4.50 2.97 7.50
C ARG A 64 -4.44 3.89 8.73
N ASP A 65 -5.47 3.89 9.55
CA ASP A 65 -5.53 4.64 10.80
C ASP A 65 -4.78 3.95 11.97
N ILE A 66 -4.29 2.72 11.75
CA ILE A 66 -3.43 2.05 12.74
C ILE A 66 -2.05 2.69 12.73
N VAL A 67 -1.69 3.28 13.87
CA VAL A 67 -0.32 3.74 14.13
C VAL A 67 0.53 2.52 14.47
N VAL A 68 1.53 2.24 13.64
CA VAL A 68 2.52 1.20 13.89
C VAL A 68 3.65 1.81 14.70
N VAL A 69 3.97 1.22 15.85
CA VAL A 69 5.09 1.71 16.66
C VAL A 69 6.35 1.03 16.22
N HIS A 70 7.33 1.83 15.80
CA HIS A 70 8.62 1.34 15.37
C HIS A 70 9.71 1.89 16.28
N ALA A 71 10.56 0.99 16.77
CA ALA A 71 11.91 1.37 17.17
C ALA A 71 12.75 1.61 15.90
N PRO A 72 13.75 2.50 15.94
CA PRO A 72 14.74 2.62 14.87
C PRO A 72 15.32 1.24 14.53
N ASN A 73 15.41 0.93 13.24
CA ASN A 73 16.18 -0.23 12.78
C ASN A 73 17.63 0.19 12.47
N LEU A 74 18.47 -0.77 12.11
CA LEU A 74 19.89 -0.50 11.79
C LEU A 74 20.05 0.51 10.62
N GLU A 75 19.14 0.49 9.66
CA GLU A 75 19.16 1.43 8.53
C GLU A 75 18.83 2.85 8.99
N ASP A 76 17.81 3.01 9.84
CA ASP A 76 17.47 4.27 10.51
C ASP A 76 18.67 4.78 11.33
N ASP A 77 19.33 3.91 12.10
CA ASP A 77 20.51 4.26 12.88
C ASP A 77 21.68 4.72 12.00
N VAL A 78 21.93 4.04 10.88
CA VAL A 78 22.97 4.43 9.91
C VAL A 78 22.62 5.78 9.27
N ALA A 79 21.36 5.99 8.87
CA ALA A 79 20.92 7.27 8.31
C ALA A 79 21.05 8.42 9.32
N MET A 80 20.73 8.17 10.59
CA MET A 80 20.92 9.13 11.69
C MET A 80 22.40 9.50 11.86
N ILE A 81 23.30 8.51 11.87
CA ILE A 81 24.75 8.75 11.93
C ILE A 81 25.22 9.60 10.73
N GLN A 82 24.71 9.32 9.53
CA GLN A 82 25.07 10.08 8.33
C GLN A 82 24.60 11.54 8.41
N LEU A 83 23.38 11.79 8.90
CA LEU A 83 22.84 13.13 9.11
C LEU A 83 23.61 13.90 10.19
N GLU A 84 23.96 13.25 11.29
CA GLU A 84 24.79 13.83 12.35
C GLU A 84 26.17 14.23 11.83
N LEU A 85 26.82 13.35 11.06
CA LEU A 85 28.12 13.63 10.44
C LEU A 85 28.03 14.83 9.49
N GLN A 86 26.96 14.95 8.72
CA GLN A 86 26.75 16.07 7.81
C GLN A 86 26.51 17.38 8.58
N ALA A 87 25.68 17.36 9.62
CA ALA A 87 25.44 18.52 10.47
C ALA A 87 26.74 19.01 11.13
N LEU A 88 27.57 18.08 11.62
CA LEU A 88 28.90 18.38 12.16
C LEU A 88 29.82 19.05 11.12
N LYS A 89 29.85 18.53 9.89
CA LYS A 89 30.63 19.14 8.79
C LYS A 89 30.17 20.56 8.47
N ASP A 90 28.87 20.81 8.55
CA ASP A 90 28.26 22.11 8.26
C ASP A 90 28.30 23.07 9.47
N GLY A 91 28.83 22.63 10.62
CA GLY A 91 28.90 23.41 11.86
C GLY A 91 27.53 23.70 12.48
N ARG A 92 26.55 22.83 12.24
CA ARG A 92 25.17 22.95 12.75
C ARG A 92 24.86 21.86 13.75
N GLU A 93 23.95 22.13 14.70
CA GLU A 93 23.39 21.09 15.55
C GLU A 93 22.39 20.24 14.75
N HIS A 94 22.48 18.92 14.93
CA HIS A 94 21.51 17.99 14.37
C HIS A 94 20.20 18.05 15.17
N SER A 95 19.09 18.31 14.49
CA SER A 95 17.76 18.46 15.11
C SER A 95 16.95 17.15 15.16
N GLY A 96 17.61 16.01 14.95
CA GLY A 96 16.97 14.69 14.88
C GLY A 96 16.56 14.29 13.46
N MET A 97 16.02 13.08 13.34
CA MET A 97 15.54 12.50 12.09
C MET A 97 14.06 12.12 12.22
N LEU A 98 13.25 12.52 11.25
CA LEU A 98 11.87 12.05 11.13
C LEU A 98 11.85 10.79 10.25
N THR A 99 11.65 9.63 10.86
CA THR A 99 11.45 8.37 10.13
C THR A 99 9.97 8.11 9.94
N THR A 100 9.47 8.26 8.71
CA THR A 100 8.11 7.84 8.35
C THR A 100 8.17 6.52 7.58
N LYS A 101 7.89 5.40 8.26
CA LYS A 101 7.73 4.12 7.56
C LYS A 101 6.37 4.06 6.88
N PRO A 102 6.25 3.34 5.75
CA PRO A 102 4.98 3.18 5.07
C PRO A 102 3.94 2.53 6.00
N HIS A 103 2.68 2.95 5.87
CA HIS A 103 1.54 2.29 6.53
C HIS A 103 1.40 0.84 6.05
N ILE A 104 0.67 0.01 6.82
CA ILE A 104 0.31 -1.35 6.41
C ILE A 104 -0.41 -1.29 5.07
N ALA A 105 0.08 -1.99 4.05
CA ALA A 105 -0.53 -1.91 2.73
C ALA A 105 -1.94 -2.51 2.73
N THR A 106 -2.81 -1.97 1.88
CA THR A 106 -4.17 -2.47 1.68
C THR A 106 -4.34 -2.97 0.25
N ALA A 107 -5.01 -4.10 0.09
CA ALA A 107 -5.33 -4.66 -1.21
C ALA A 107 -6.80 -5.07 -1.27
N ALA A 108 -7.38 -5.03 -2.47
CA ALA A 108 -8.75 -5.49 -2.69
C ALA A 108 -8.86 -6.39 -3.92
N PHE A 109 -9.71 -7.40 -3.84
CA PHE A 109 -9.96 -8.36 -4.89
C PHE A 109 -11.46 -8.48 -5.15
N VAL A 110 -11.91 -8.22 -6.36
CA VAL A 110 -13.32 -8.34 -6.74
C VAL A 110 -13.45 -9.36 -7.87
N PHE A 111 -14.20 -10.43 -7.64
CA PHE A 111 -14.27 -11.56 -8.59
C PHE A 111 -15.15 -11.28 -9.81
N LEU A 112 -16.36 -10.78 -9.60
CA LEU A 112 -17.37 -10.58 -10.66
C LEU A 112 -17.88 -9.14 -10.68
N GLY A 113 -18.25 -8.65 -11.85
CA GLY A 113 -18.75 -7.30 -12.10
C GLY A 113 -17.64 -6.26 -12.21
N GLY A 114 -18.05 -4.98 -12.34
CA GLY A 114 -17.12 -3.86 -12.43
C GLY A 114 -16.78 -3.44 -13.87
N GLN A 115 -17.51 -3.93 -14.88
CA GLN A 115 -17.33 -3.53 -16.28
C GLN A 115 -17.55 -2.02 -16.50
N ASP A 116 -18.39 -1.41 -15.68
CA ASP A 116 -18.66 0.02 -15.70
C ASP A 116 -17.71 0.83 -14.79
N PHE A 117 -16.76 0.18 -14.12
CA PHE A 117 -15.80 0.84 -13.24
C PHE A 117 -14.63 1.38 -14.07
N ALA A 118 -14.66 2.68 -14.32
CA ALA A 118 -13.70 3.37 -15.18
C ALA A 118 -13.33 4.73 -14.57
N PRO A 119 -12.14 5.28 -14.90
CA PRO A 119 -11.65 6.57 -14.40
C PRO A 119 -12.66 7.72 -14.53
N ASP A 120 -13.35 7.80 -15.68
CA ASP A 120 -14.33 8.84 -16.02
C ASP A 120 -15.66 8.72 -15.27
N ARG A 121 -15.89 7.57 -14.63
CA ARG A 121 -17.13 7.24 -13.92
C ARG A 121 -16.98 7.22 -12.40
N LEU A 122 -15.82 7.60 -11.88
CA LEU A 122 -15.61 7.71 -10.44
C LEU A 122 -16.38 8.90 -9.87
N GLU A 123 -17.14 8.64 -8.81
CA GLU A 123 -17.75 9.71 -8.04
C GLU A 123 -16.66 10.53 -7.34
N SER A 124 -16.78 11.87 -7.37
CA SER A 124 -15.79 12.77 -6.76
C SER A 124 -15.56 12.48 -5.27
N VAL A 125 -16.60 12.01 -4.57
CA VAL A 125 -16.53 11.62 -3.15
C VAL A 125 -15.53 10.49 -2.91
N TRP A 126 -15.36 9.57 -3.86
CA TRP A 126 -14.39 8.48 -3.74
C TRP A 126 -12.97 8.96 -4.03
N VAL A 127 -12.81 9.87 -5.00
CA VAL A 127 -11.50 10.48 -5.32
C VAL A 127 -11.01 11.34 -4.16
N ASP A 128 -11.89 12.12 -3.53
CA ASP A 128 -11.56 12.96 -2.38
C ASP A 128 -11.08 12.15 -1.16
N GLN A 129 -11.50 10.88 -1.06
CA GLN A 129 -11.10 9.97 0.01
C GLN A 129 -9.99 9.00 -0.41
N ALA A 130 -9.46 9.15 -1.63
CA ALA A 130 -8.52 8.18 -2.18
C ALA A 130 -7.23 8.09 -1.34
N ASP A 131 -6.81 9.19 -0.71
CA ASP A 131 -5.61 9.13 0.11
C ASP A 131 -5.78 8.27 1.38
N ASP A 132 -6.92 8.36 2.05
CA ASP A 132 -7.12 7.67 3.34
C ASP A 132 -7.79 6.29 3.20
N ALA A 133 -8.66 6.10 2.22
CA ALA A 133 -9.55 4.96 2.16
C ALA A 133 -9.34 4.03 0.96
N TRP A 134 -8.73 4.49 -0.14
CA TRP A 134 -8.54 3.62 -1.30
C TRP A 134 -7.51 2.53 -1.01
N PRO A 135 -7.74 1.29 -1.48
CA PRO A 135 -6.73 0.23 -1.47
C PRO A 135 -5.42 0.69 -2.11
N ASP A 136 -4.28 0.22 -1.64
CA ASP A 136 -3.02 0.51 -2.34
C ASP A 136 -2.93 -0.22 -3.69
N VAL A 137 -3.59 -1.38 -3.81
CA VAL A 137 -3.84 -2.08 -5.08
C VAL A 137 -5.21 -2.75 -5.06
N MET A 138 -5.93 -2.72 -6.17
CA MET A 138 -7.21 -3.41 -6.34
C MET A 138 -7.25 -4.13 -7.69
N ILE A 139 -7.89 -5.29 -7.75
CA ILE A 139 -8.22 -5.98 -9.00
C ILE A 139 -9.72 -6.18 -9.12
N LEU A 140 -10.26 -5.87 -10.30
CA LEU A 140 -11.57 -6.29 -10.77
C LEU A 140 -11.32 -7.40 -11.78
N LEU A 141 -11.46 -8.65 -11.34
CA LEU A 141 -10.99 -9.82 -12.07
C LEU A 141 -11.75 -10.04 -13.38
N GLU A 142 -13.09 -10.03 -13.34
CA GLU A 142 -13.92 -10.24 -14.53
C GLU A 142 -13.65 -9.22 -15.66
N PRO A 143 -13.53 -7.90 -15.40
CA PRO A 143 -13.16 -6.94 -16.46
C PRO A 143 -11.65 -6.89 -16.73
N GLY A 144 -10.80 -7.54 -15.94
CA GLY A 144 -9.35 -7.53 -16.15
C GLY A 144 -8.65 -6.22 -15.80
N VAL A 145 -9.23 -5.42 -14.89
CA VAL A 145 -8.70 -4.09 -14.53
C VAL A 145 -7.97 -4.16 -13.20
N VAL A 146 -6.76 -3.60 -13.16
CA VAL A 146 -5.98 -3.40 -11.92
C VAL A 146 -5.90 -1.91 -11.64
N VAL A 147 -6.14 -1.51 -10.40
CA VAL A 147 -6.04 -0.12 -9.95
C VAL A 147 -4.98 -0.03 -8.87
N GLY A 148 -3.97 0.79 -9.08
CA GLY A 148 -2.89 1.00 -8.12
C GLY A 148 -2.83 2.44 -7.65
N LYS A 149 -2.35 2.61 -6.43
CA LYS A 149 -2.08 3.93 -5.87
C LYS A 149 -0.61 4.26 -5.99
N THR A 150 -0.29 5.39 -6.60
CA THR A 150 1.07 5.90 -6.71
C THR A 150 1.17 7.30 -6.13
N TYR A 151 2.37 7.66 -5.72
CA TYR A 151 2.68 8.95 -5.12
C TYR A 151 3.90 9.52 -5.82
N VAL A 152 3.81 10.77 -6.23
CA VAL A 152 4.95 11.52 -6.77
C VAL A 152 5.36 12.54 -5.73
N ALA A 153 6.59 12.39 -5.24
CA ALA A 153 7.18 13.36 -4.33
C ALA A 153 7.37 14.70 -5.03
N GLY A 154 7.01 15.79 -4.35
CA GLY A 154 7.25 17.15 -4.81
C GLY A 154 8.63 17.65 -4.42
N GLU A 155 8.88 18.94 -4.64
CA GLU A 155 10.14 19.60 -4.29
C GLU A 155 10.44 19.61 -2.78
N THR A 156 9.44 19.39 -1.93
CA THR A 156 9.58 19.34 -0.48
C THR A 156 9.06 18.01 0.07
N PRO A 157 9.55 17.53 1.23
CA PRO A 157 9.06 16.28 1.83
C PRO A 157 7.57 16.27 2.18
N LEU A 158 6.95 17.46 2.24
CA LEU A 158 5.53 17.65 2.55
C LEU A 158 4.70 18.01 1.30
N SER A 159 5.32 18.10 0.13
CA SER A 159 4.62 18.35 -1.13
C SER A 159 4.66 17.12 -2.03
N GLY A 160 3.63 16.95 -2.85
CA GLY A 160 3.50 15.84 -3.77
C GLY A 160 2.08 15.73 -4.30
N SER A 161 1.90 14.82 -5.26
CA SER A 161 0.60 14.46 -5.80
C SER A 161 0.39 12.95 -5.68
N GLY A 162 -0.87 12.56 -5.47
CA GLY A 162 -1.28 11.18 -5.46
C GLY A 162 -2.06 10.83 -6.71
N TYR A 163 -1.86 9.63 -7.23
CA TYR A 163 -2.50 9.16 -8.46
C TYR A 163 -3.11 7.78 -8.27
N LEU A 164 -4.33 7.60 -8.79
CA LEU A 164 -4.91 6.29 -9.04
C LEU A 164 -4.61 5.93 -10.49
N GLU A 165 -3.83 4.87 -10.70
CA GLU A 165 -3.46 4.34 -12.00
C GLU A 165 -4.34 3.14 -12.31
N PHE A 166 -5.04 3.20 -13.44
CA PHE A 166 -5.93 2.15 -13.94
C PHE A 166 -5.25 1.44 -15.09
N TRP A 167 -4.89 0.18 -14.89
CA TRP A 167 -4.31 -0.68 -15.92
C TRP A 167 -5.37 -1.64 -16.45
N ASP A 168 -5.67 -1.54 -17.74
CA ASP A 168 -6.48 -2.53 -18.45
C ASP A 168 -5.59 -3.70 -18.87
N ALA A 169 -5.53 -4.73 -18.02
CA ALA A 169 -4.63 -5.85 -18.14
C ALA A 169 -5.30 -7.12 -18.73
N GLY A 170 -6.62 -7.11 -18.94
CA GLY A 170 -7.37 -8.24 -19.48
C GLY A 170 -7.01 -9.57 -18.80
N ASP A 171 -6.56 -10.54 -19.61
CA ASP A 171 -6.18 -11.88 -19.15
C ASP A 171 -4.95 -11.89 -18.23
N ASP A 172 -4.07 -10.89 -18.32
CA ASP A 172 -2.87 -10.75 -17.50
C ASP A 172 -3.13 -10.05 -16.16
N SER A 173 -4.37 -9.64 -15.88
CA SER A 173 -4.74 -8.86 -14.68
C SER A 173 -4.30 -9.50 -13.35
N LEU A 174 -4.43 -10.82 -13.21
CA LEU A 174 -3.98 -11.52 -11.99
C LEU A 174 -2.46 -11.46 -11.82
N LEU A 175 -1.71 -11.52 -12.93
CA LEU A 175 -0.25 -11.43 -12.91
C LEU A 175 0.21 -10.02 -12.51
N VAL A 176 -0.40 -8.99 -13.12
CA VAL A 176 -0.15 -7.58 -12.80
C VAL A 176 -0.49 -7.27 -11.34
N PHE A 177 -1.66 -7.71 -10.87
CA PHE A 177 -2.08 -7.55 -9.48
C PHE A 177 -1.11 -8.25 -8.52
N SER A 178 -0.68 -9.48 -8.83
CA SER A 178 0.25 -10.24 -7.98
C SER A 178 1.61 -9.55 -7.88
N ALA A 179 2.13 -8.99 -8.98
CA ALA A 179 3.38 -8.26 -8.97
C ALA A 179 3.29 -6.97 -8.15
N ALA A 180 2.20 -6.19 -8.30
CA ALA A 180 1.95 -5.01 -7.48
C ALA A 180 1.82 -5.36 -5.99
N LEU A 181 1.07 -6.42 -5.67
CA LEU A 181 0.90 -6.92 -4.30
C LEU A 181 2.24 -7.34 -3.66
N LEU A 182 3.07 -8.07 -4.40
CA LEU A 182 4.39 -8.49 -3.94
C LEU A 182 5.34 -7.31 -3.77
N SER A 183 5.27 -6.31 -4.65
CA SER A 183 6.05 -5.08 -4.49
C SER A 183 5.66 -4.35 -3.21
N LEU A 184 4.35 -4.19 -2.94
CA LEU A 184 3.86 -3.59 -1.71
C LEU A 184 4.33 -4.35 -0.45
N ALA A 185 4.33 -5.68 -0.50
CA ALA A 185 4.84 -6.51 0.59
C ALA A 185 6.35 -6.34 0.78
N ASN A 186 7.12 -6.28 -0.31
CA ASN A 186 8.57 -6.12 -0.29
C ASN A 186 9.01 -4.77 0.28
N GLU A 187 8.35 -3.67 -0.10
CA GLU A 187 8.60 -2.32 0.44
C GLU A 187 8.48 -2.24 1.97
N ARG A 188 7.70 -3.16 2.57
CA ARG A 188 7.38 -3.19 3.99
C ARG A 188 8.14 -4.28 4.74
N SER A 189 8.98 -5.04 4.04
CA SER A 189 9.68 -6.20 4.60
C SER A 189 11.17 -5.94 4.69
N VAL A 190 11.78 -6.37 5.79
CA VAL A 190 13.23 -6.49 5.89
C VAL A 190 13.63 -7.74 5.11
N GLN A 191 14.32 -7.58 3.99
CA GLN A 191 14.74 -8.69 3.14
C GLN A 191 15.81 -9.51 3.88
N VAL A 192 15.47 -10.75 4.23
CA VAL A 192 16.42 -11.72 4.81
C VAL A 192 17.02 -12.62 3.71
N GLU A 193 16.32 -12.73 2.58
CA GLU A 193 16.69 -13.46 1.36
C GLU A 193 16.60 -12.53 0.13
N ASP A 194 16.91 -13.06 -1.06
CA ASP A 194 16.81 -12.30 -2.31
C ASP A 194 15.36 -11.81 -2.56
N PRO A 195 15.18 -10.57 -3.03
CA PRO A 195 13.86 -10.00 -3.28
C PRO A 195 13.13 -10.74 -4.41
N SER A 196 11.80 -10.67 -4.39
CA SER A 196 11.00 -11.21 -5.50
C SER A 196 11.36 -10.52 -6.82
N TYR A 197 11.79 -11.30 -7.80
CA TYR A 197 12.13 -10.82 -9.14
C TYR A 197 10.93 -10.79 -10.10
N LEU A 198 9.70 -11.03 -9.63
CA LEU A 198 8.53 -11.13 -10.52
C LEU A 198 8.34 -9.88 -11.38
N SER A 199 8.60 -8.69 -10.83
CA SER A 199 8.51 -7.42 -11.57
C SER A 199 9.40 -7.38 -12.80
N LEU A 200 10.58 -8.01 -12.76
CA LEU A 200 11.50 -8.10 -13.90
C LEU A 200 10.96 -8.99 -15.02
N TYR A 201 10.22 -10.06 -14.67
CA TYR A 201 9.67 -11.00 -15.64
C TYR A 201 8.41 -10.49 -16.34
N ILE A 202 7.75 -9.46 -15.79
CA ILE A 202 6.49 -8.93 -16.33
C ILE A 202 6.65 -7.58 -17.04
N GLN A 203 7.88 -7.08 -17.21
CA GLN A 203 8.13 -5.79 -17.87
C GLN A 203 7.54 -5.71 -19.28
N ASP A 204 7.62 -6.81 -20.04
CA ASP A 204 7.04 -6.89 -21.39
C ASP A 204 5.51 -6.78 -21.39
N VAL A 205 4.85 -7.29 -20.33
CA VAL A 205 3.40 -7.16 -20.16
C VAL A 205 3.10 -5.70 -19.81
N MET A 206 3.74 -5.18 -18.75
CA MET A 206 3.51 -3.83 -18.24
C MET A 206 3.75 -2.74 -19.27
N SER A 207 4.80 -2.86 -20.09
CA SER A 207 5.14 -1.87 -21.13
C SER A 207 4.11 -1.75 -22.26
N ARG A 208 3.22 -2.74 -22.39
CA ARG A 208 2.15 -2.77 -23.40
C ARG A 208 0.80 -2.31 -22.84
N LEU A 209 0.67 -2.20 -21.52
CA LEU A 209 -0.58 -1.80 -20.88
C LEU A 209 -0.81 -0.31 -21.09
N GLY A 210 -1.99 0.04 -21.60
CA GLY A 210 -2.51 1.39 -21.44
C GLY A 210 -2.77 1.65 -19.96
N HIS A 211 -2.56 2.88 -19.52
CA HIS A 211 -3.00 3.29 -18.20
C HIS A 211 -3.67 4.66 -18.24
N ASP A 212 -4.76 4.77 -17.50
CA ASP A 212 -5.43 6.02 -17.21
C ASP A 212 -5.12 6.46 -15.78
N VAL A 213 -5.09 7.77 -15.56
CA VAL A 213 -4.66 8.33 -14.28
C VAL A 213 -5.71 9.31 -13.75
N VAL A 214 -6.05 9.16 -12.47
CA VAL A 214 -6.88 10.10 -11.72
C VAL A 214 -6.08 10.68 -10.57
N GLU A 215 -5.85 11.99 -10.58
CA GLU A 215 -5.16 12.68 -9.50
C GLU A 215 -6.09 12.84 -8.28
N PHE A 216 -5.54 12.65 -7.08
CA PHE A 216 -6.21 12.93 -5.81
C PHE A 216 -5.34 13.76 -4.87
N ARG A 217 -6.00 14.40 -3.91
CA ARG A 217 -5.32 15.23 -2.90
C ARG A 217 -4.74 14.39 -1.78
N LEU A 218 -3.51 14.68 -1.41
CA LEU A 218 -2.87 14.06 -0.26
C LEU A 218 -3.45 14.61 1.04
N SER A 219 -3.80 13.73 1.96
CA SER A 219 -4.13 14.05 3.35
C SER A 219 -2.94 13.80 4.28
N ARG A 220 -1.93 13.03 3.83
CA ARG A 220 -0.72 12.69 4.57
C ARG A 220 0.53 12.93 3.72
N PRO A 221 1.72 13.12 4.32
CA PRO A 221 2.98 13.15 3.58
C PRO A 221 3.12 11.87 2.73
N PRO A 222 3.55 11.97 1.47
CA PRO A 222 3.67 10.80 0.62
C PRO A 222 4.70 9.84 1.22
N SER A 223 4.32 8.57 1.41
CA SER A 223 5.30 7.53 1.72
C SER A 223 6.24 7.45 0.52
N ALA A 224 7.56 7.43 0.73
CA ALA A 224 8.53 7.15 -0.33
C ALA A 224 8.24 5.75 -0.91
N ARG A 225 7.38 5.68 -1.92
CA ARG A 225 7.15 4.47 -2.70
C ARG A 225 8.19 4.43 -3.79
N VAL A 226 8.69 3.24 -4.04
CA VAL A 226 9.36 2.97 -5.31
C VAL A 226 8.24 3.00 -6.34
N THR A 227 8.29 3.96 -7.27
CA THR A 227 7.41 3.93 -8.44
C THR A 227 7.57 2.54 -9.03
N LEU A 228 6.47 1.79 -9.17
CA LEU A 228 6.55 0.39 -9.57
C LEU A 228 7.30 0.23 -10.91
N TRP A 229 7.30 1.29 -11.75
CA TRP A 229 7.80 1.24 -13.12
C TRP A 229 8.54 2.55 -13.53
N HIS A 230 9.64 2.38 -14.27
CA HIS A 230 10.32 3.39 -15.08
C HIS A 230 10.62 2.78 -16.45
#